data_AF-A0A669EA27-F1
#
_entry.id   AF-A0A669EA27-F1
#
_cell.length_a   1.000
_cell.length_b   1.000
_cell.length_c   1.000
_cell.angle_alpha   90.00
_cell.angle_beta   90.00
_cell.angle_gamma   90.00
#
_symmetry.space_group_name_H-M   'P 1'
#
loop_
_entity.id
_entity.type
_entity.pdbx_description
1 polymer ?
#
loop_
_entity_poly.entity_id
_entity_poly.type
_entity_poly.pdbx_seq_one_letter_code
_entity_poly.pdbx_strand_id
1 'polypeptide(L)'
;MVMILINFLFVQAFGSNAKSLFFCVSTGIMVRMNVLADALKSINNAEKRGKRQVLIRPCSKVIVRFLTVMMKHGYIGEFEIIDDHRAGKIVVNLTGRLNKCGVISPRFDLQLKDLEKWQNNLLPSRQFGYIVLTTSAGIMDHEEARHHTTSQNYLTLGLF
;
A
#
# COMPACT_ATOMS: atom_id res chain seq x y z
N MET A 1 18.09 23.37 36.03
CA MET A 1 17.41 24.41 36.81
C MET A 1 16.71 25.31 35.80
N VAL A 2 15.49 25.04 35.34
CA VAL A 2 14.25 24.99 36.13
C VAL A 2 13.33 23.91 35.56
N MET A 3 13.06 22.93 36.42
CA MET A 3 11.88 22.08 36.42
C MET A 3 10.88 22.83 37.29
N ILE A 4 9.71 23.27 36.79
CA ILE A 4 8.51 23.68 37.56
C ILE A 4 7.40 24.05 36.54
N LEU A 5 6.18 23.54 36.78
CA LEU A 5 4.93 23.73 36.02
C LEU A 5 4.92 23.00 34.67
N ILE A 6 4.39 21.78 34.54
CA ILE A 6 2.95 21.53 34.55
C ILE A 6 2.75 20.07 34.99
N ASN A 7 2.32 19.91 36.23
CA ASN A 7 1.78 18.68 36.76
C ASN A 7 0.63 19.14 37.64
N PHE A 8 -0.61 19.13 37.14
CA PHE A 8 -1.87 19.11 37.90
C PHE A 8 -3.08 19.28 36.96
N LEU A 9 -3.56 18.17 36.40
CA LEU A 9 -4.99 17.85 36.36
C LEU A 9 -5.16 16.38 36.01
N PHE A 10 -4.92 15.60 37.06
CA PHE A 10 -5.29 14.21 37.27
C PHE A 10 -6.81 14.16 37.60
N VAL A 11 -7.48 13.02 37.36
CA VAL A 11 -8.74 12.53 38.00
C VAL A 11 -10.06 13.10 37.42
N GLN A 12 -11.13 12.39 37.03
CA GLN A 12 -11.68 11.01 37.00
C GLN A 12 -12.86 11.09 35.97
N ALA A 13 -13.38 10.08 35.26
CA ALA A 13 -13.95 8.82 35.75
C ALA A 13 -14.32 7.86 34.58
N PHE A 14 -13.96 6.59 34.74
CA PHE A 14 -14.72 5.35 34.46
C PHE A 14 -15.64 5.19 33.23
N GLY A 15 -15.34 4.17 32.40
CA GLY A 15 -16.31 3.50 31.53
C GLY A 15 -15.68 2.68 30.40
N SER A 16 -15.84 1.36 30.46
CA SER A 16 -15.22 0.32 29.61
C SER A 16 -15.29 0.51 28.08
N ASN A 17 -14.24 0.01 27.39
CA ASN A 17 -14.16 -0.32 25.96
C ASN A 17 -14.21 0.83 24.94
N ALA A 18 -13.05 1.42 24.64
CA ALA A 18 -12.58 1.64 23.26
C ALA A 18 -11.11 2.10 23.32
N LYS A 19 -10.25 1.41 22.59
CA LYS A 19 -8.83 1.77 22.40
C LYS A 19 -8.73 3.02 21.52
N SER A 20 -9.11 4.18 22.05
CA SER A 20 -8.77 5.50 21.50
C SER A 20 -7.36 5.87 21.98
N LEU A 21 -6.35 5.18 21.45
CA LEU A 21 -4.97 5.65 21.61
C LEU A 21 -4.78 6.90 20.75
N PHE A 22 -5.07 8.04 21.37
CA PHE A 22 -4.16 9.17 21.51
C PHE A 22 -2.88 9.03 20.66
N PHE A 23 -2.96 9.47 19.41
CA PHE A 23 -1.80 9.54 18.54
C PHE A 23 -1.10 10.86 18.80
N CYS A 24 -0.23 10.89 19.83
CA CYS A 24 0.83 11.89 19.92
C CYS A 24 1.73 11.69 18.68
N VAL A 25 1.49 12.45 17.62
CA VAL A 25 2.37 12.48 16.45
C VAL A 25 3.62 13.22 16.88
N SER A 26 4.67 12.49 17.27
CA SER A 26 6.03 13.02 17.15
C SER A 26 6.24 13.40 15.70
N THR A 27 6.18 14.69 15.38
CA THR A 27 6.50 15.27 14.08
C THR A 27 8.02 15.31 13.91
N GLY A 28 8.65 14.13 13.86
CA GLY A 28 9.95 13.99 13.23
C GLY A 28 9.75 14.11 11.72
N ILE A 29 10.51 14.97 11.05
CA ILE A 29 10.49 15.12 9.59
C ILE A 29 11.03 13.82 8.98
N MET A 30 10.16 12.83 8.79
CA MET A 30 10.47 11.58 8.11
C MET A 30 10.45 11.84 6.60
N VAL A 31 11.60 11.67 5.94
CA VAL A 31 11.70 11.79 4.48
C VAL A 31 10.95 10.62 3.84
N ARG A 32 10.00 10.92 2.94
CA ARG A 32 9.26 9.91 2.17
C ARG A 32 10.18 9.26 1.13
N MET A 33 10.71 8.08 1.46
CA MET A 33 11.67 7.38 0.59
C MET A 33 10.98 6.60 -0.55
N ASN A 34 9.77 6.06 -0.32
CA ASN A 34 9.03 5.31 -1.34
C ASN A 34 7.53 5.55 -1.24
N VAL A 35 7.02 6.36 -2.17
CA VAL A 35 5.61 6.78 -2.24
C VAL A 35 4.64 5.60 -2.40
N LEU A 36 5.05 4.55 -3.13
CA LEU A 36 4.20 3.37 -3.35
C LEU A 36 4.04 2.56 -2.05
N ALA A 37 5.10 2.44 -1.26
CA ALA A 37 5.07 1.71 0.01
C ALA A 37 4.13 2.40 1.01
N ASP A 38 4.19 3.73 1.09
CA ASP A 38 3.32 4.53 1.96
C ASP A 38 1.84 4.41 1.54
N ALA A 39 1.57 4.41 0.24
CA ALA A 39 0.23 4.23 -0.31
C ALA A 39 -0.35 2.85 0.02
N LEU A 40 0.38 1.77 -0.29
CA LEU A 40 -0.09 0.40 -0.01
C LEU A 40 -0.24 0.14 1.50
N LYS A 41 0.66 0.68 2.33
CA LYS A 41 0.54 0.59 3.79
C LYS A 41 -0.72 1.28 4.30
N SER A 42 -1.06 2.43 3.73
CA SER A 42 -2.30 3.15 4.06
C SER A 42 -3.55 2.35 3.69
N ILE A 43 -3.55 1.69 2.53
CA ILE A 43 -4.64 0.80 2.09
C ILE A 43 -4.79 -0.39 3.05
N ASN A 44 -3.70 -1.11 3.32
CA ASN A 44 -3.70 -2.29 4.21
C ASN A 44 -4.21 -1.93 5.62
N ASN A 45 -3.77 -0.80 6.16
CA ASN A 45 -4.21 -0.34 7.47
C ASN A 45 -5.69 0.08 7.50
N ALA A 46 -6.23 0.58 6.39
CA ALA A 46 -7.63 0.96 6.29
C ALA A 46 -8.55 -0.24 6.12
N GLU A 47 -8.14 -1.22 5.31
CA GLU A 47 -8.85 -2.51 5.15
C GLU A 47 -8.92 -3.27 6.48
N LYS A 48 -7.79 -3.37 7.20
CA LYS A 48 -7.77 -3.97 8.55
C LYS A 48 -8.66 -3.25 9.58
N ARG A 49 -8.93 -1.97 9.35
CA ARG A 49 -9.85 -1.17 10.19
C ARG A 49 -11.30 -1.22 9.68
N GLY A 50 -11.58 -1.90 8.57
CA GLY A 50 -12.91 -1.98 7.96
C GLY A 50 -13.42 -0.65 7.40
N LYS A 51 -12.53 0.25 6.96
CA LYS A 51 -12.94 1.52 6.35
C LYS A 51 -13.42 1.27 4.92
N ARG A 52 -14.49 1.95 4.50
CA ARG A 52 -15.03 1.86 3.13
C ARG A 52 -14.20 2.63 2.09
N GLN A 53 -13.42 3.62 2.51
CA GLN A 53 -12.66 4.48 1.61
C GLN A 53 -11.30 4.87 2.21
N VAL A 54 -10.31 5.08 1.33
CA VAL A 54 -8.96 5.51 1.68
C VAL A 54 -8.56 6.71 0.86
N LEU A 55 -7.96 7.68 1.54
CA LEU A 55 -7.35 8.84 0.91
C LEU A 55 -5.83 8.65 0.88
N ILE A 56 -5.25 8.67 -0.32
CA ILE A 56 -3.81 8.55 -0.54
C ILE A 56 -3.26 9.91 -0.95
N ARG A 57 -2.18 10.32 -0.28
CA ARG A 57 -1.39 11.52 -0.62
C ARG A 57 0.08 11.12 -0.63
N PRO A 58 0.85 11.31 -1.72
CA PRO A 58 0.60 12.00 -2.98
C PRO A 58 0.20 11.05 -4.14
N CYS A 59 -0.25 11.62 -5.25
CA CYS A 59 -0.56 10.89 -6.49
C CYS A 59 0.67 10.74 -7.38
N SER A 60 0.98 9.50 -7.74
CA SER A 60 2.04 9.17 -8.70
C SER A 60 1.48 8.30 -9.82
N LYS A 61 2.00 8.48 -11.05
CA LYS A 61 1.62 7.66 -12.22
C LYS A 61 1.77 6.16 -11.98
N VAL A 62 2.78 5.78 -11.20
CA VAL A 62 3.01 4.39 -10.76
C VAL A 62 1.87 3.86 -9.90
N ILE A 63 1.36 4.66 -8.95
CA ILE A 63 0.25 4.28 -8.06
C ILE A 63 -1.02 4.12 -8.87
N VAL A 64 -1.31 5.04 -9.80
CA VAL A 64 -2.49 4.95 -10.65
C VAL A 64 -2.46 3.66 -11.49
N ARG A 65 -1.33 3.37 -12.15
CA ARG A 65 -1.16 2.12 -12.91
C ARG A 65 -1.27 0.88 -12.00
N PHE A 66 -0.74 0.94 -10.79
CA PHE A 66 -0.87 -0.14 -9.83
C PHE A 66 -2.32 -0.38 -9.43
N LEU A 67 -3.06 0.68 -9.08
CA LEU A 67 -4.49 0.62 -8.75
C LEU A 67 -5.33 0.10 -9.93
N THR A 68 -4.99 0.46 -11.18
CA THR A 68 -5.71 -0.11 -12.34
C THR A 68 -5.55 -1.62 -12.44
N VAL A 69 -4.38 -2.18 -12.10
CA VAL A 69 -4.16 -3.63 -12.06
C VAL A 69 -4.94 -4.24 -10.90
N MET A 70 -4.93 -3.61 -9.71
CA MET A 70 -5.75 -4.04 -8.56
C MET A 70 -7.25 -4.10 -8.90
N MET A 71 -7.74 -3.16 -9.71
CA MET A 71 -9.13 -3.04 -10.13
C MET A 71 -9.51 -4.11 -11.17
N LYS A 72 -8.61 -4.43 -12.12
CA LYS A 72 -8.82 -5.53 -13.09
C LYS A 72 -9.11 -6.87 -12.40
N HIS A 73 -8.40 -7.17 -11.32
CA HIS A 73 -8.60 -8.39 -10.53
C HIS A 73 -9.75 -8.31 -9.51
N GLY A 74 -10.39 -7.14 -9.37
CA GLY A 74 -11.54 -6.96 -8.49
C GLY A 74 -11.21 -6.96 -6.99
N TYR A 75 -9.98 -6.62 -6.59
CA TYR A 75 -9.61 -6.43 -5.17
C TYR A 75 -10.09 -5.08 -4.64
N ILE A 76 -9.97 -4.04 -5.45
CA ILE A 76 -10.44 -2.69 -5.14
C ILE A 76 -11.65 -2.35 -5.99
N GLY A 77 -12.47 -1.41 -5.51
CA GLY A 77 -13.53 -0.82 -6.31
C GLY A 77 -13.01 0.32 -7.18
N GLU A 78 -13.89 1.28 -7.44
CA GLU A 78 -13.55 2.50 -8.17
C GLU A 78 -12.58 3.37 -7.37
N PHE A 79 -11.73 4.09 -8.10
CA PHE A 79 -10.84 5.09 -7.52
C PHE A 79 -10.99 6.40 -8.28
N GLU A 80 -10.91 7.50 -7.56
CA GLU A 80 -11.04 8.85 -8.08
C GLU A 80 -9.74 9.61 -7.87
N ILE A 81 -9.31 10.34 -8.89
CA ILE A 81 -8.15 11.22 -8.82
C ILE A 81 -8.66 12.64 -8.65
N ILE A 82 -8.34 13.23 -7.51
CA ILE A 82 -8.62 14.64 -7.19
C ILE A 82 -7.34 15.42 -7.42
N ASP A 83 -7.41 16.45 -8.26
CA ASP A 83 -6.27 17.35 -8.49
C ASP A 83 -6.35 18.56 -7.54
N ASP A 84 -5.30 18.72 -6.73
CA ASP A 84 -5.13 19.88 -5.83
C ASP A 84 -4.05 20.85 -6.33
N HIS A 85 -3.60 20.71 -7.58
CA HIS A 85 -2.50 21.51 -8.18
C HIS A 85 -1.11 21.35 -7.52
N ARG A 86 -1.02 20.66 -6.38
CA ARG A 86 0.24 20.37 -5.68
C ARG A 86 0.79 18.98 -5.99
N ALA A 87 0.10 17.95 -5.52
CA ALA A 87 0.58 16.57 -5.63
C ALA A 87 -0.54 15.55 -5.89
N GLY A 88 -1.77 16.03 -6.11
CA GLY A 88 -2.99 15.23 -6.24
C GLY A 88 -3.33 14.40 -5.00
N LYS A 89 -4.59 13.97 -4.91
CA LYS A 89 -5.07 12.98 -3.94
C LYS A 89 -5.82 11.88 -4.70
N ILE A 90 -5.66 10.62 -4.28
CA ILE A 90 -6.49 9.53 -4.79
C ILE A 90 -7.43 9.10 -3.67
N VAL A 91 -8.72 9.01 -3.98
CA VAL A 91 -9.71 8.34 -3.14
C VAL A 91 -9.92 6.95 -3.72
N VAL A 92 -9.70 5.91 -2.91
CA VAL A 92 -9.92 4.51 -3.30
C VAL A 92 -11.08 3.95 -2.51
N ASN A 93 -12.06 3.37 -3.22
CA ASN A 93 -13.16 2.63 -2.61
C ASN A 93 -12.74 1.18 -2.34
N LEU A 94 -12.91 0.75 -1.10
CA LEU A 94 -12.52 -0.56 -0.61
C LEU A 94 -13.73 -1.49 -0.57
N THR A 95 -13.53 -2.74 -1.01
CA THR A 95 -14.58 -3.76 -1.04
C THR A 95 -14.49 -4.76 0.12
N GLY A 96 -13.38 -4.75 0.89
CA GLY A 96 -13.15 -5.70 1.98
C GLY A 96 -12.58 -7.06 1.55
N ARG A 97 -12.23 -7.22 0.27
CA ARG A 97 -11.64 -8.48 -0.26
C ARG A 97 -10.13 -8.57 -0.12
N LEU A 98 -9.46 -7.44 0.19
CA LEU A 98 -8.02 -7.36 0.24
C LEU A 98 -7.48 -7.91 1.57
N ASN A 99 -6.67 -8.97 1.51
CA ASN A 99 -6.05 -9.56 2.69
C ASN A 99 -4.78 -8.81 3.09
N LYS A 100 -3.82 -8.69 2.17
CA LYS A 100 -2.54 -8.03 2.44
C LYS A 100 -1.98 -7.41 1.16
N CYS A 101 -1.74 -6.11 1.21
CA CYS A 101 -0.91 -5.43 0.23
C CYS A 101 0.35 -4.85 0.84
N GLY A 102 1.43 -4.83 0.06
CA GLY A 102 2.72 -4.32 0.48
C GLY A 102 3.75 -4.36 -0.63
N VAL A 103 4.66 -3.39 -0.62
CA VAL A 103 5.75 -3.27 -1.60
C VAL A 103 6.96 -4.10 -1.15
N ILE A 104 7.63 -4.81 -2.06
CA ILE A 104 8.96 -5.37 -1.79
C ILE A 104 10.05 -4.36 -2.14
N SER A 105 10.99 -4.21 -1.20
CA SER A 105 12.12 -3.30 -1.30
C SER A 105 13.39 -4.03 -0.87
N PRO A 106 14.52 -3.90 -1.59
CA PRO A 106 14.73 -3.16 -2.84
C PRO A 106 14.06 -3.81 -4.07
N ARG A 107 14.05 -3.11 -5.21
CA ARG A 107 13.53 -3.65 -6.47
C ARG A 107 14.56 -4.60 -7.05
N PHE A 108 14.24 -5.89 -7.12
CA PHE A 108 15.12 -6.91 -7.67
C PHE A 108 14.86 -7.11 -9.16
N ASP A 109 15.90 -7.44 -9.90
CA ASP A 109 15.79 -7.83 -11.30
C ASP A 109 15.39 -9.30 -11.34
N LEU A 110 14.22 -9.59 -11.90
CA LEU A 110 13.74 -10.96 -12.06
C LEU A 110 13.94 -11.46 -13.48
N GLN A 111 14.50 -12.66 -13.58
CA GLN A 111 14.41 -13.48 -14.78
C GLN A 111 13.16 -14.37 -14.73
N LEU A 112 12.66 -14.77 -15.90
CA LEU A 112 11.52 -15.69 -16.01
C LEU A 112 11.74 -17.01 -15.25
N LYS A 113 12.99 -17.48 -15.16
CA LYS A 113 13.39 -18.70 -14.44
C LYS A 113 13.19 -18.61 -12.93
N ASP A 114 13.34 -17.42 -12.35
CA ASP A 114 13.23 -17.21 -10.91
C ASP A 114 11.82 -16.81 -10.48
N LEU A 115 10.94 -16.48 -11.44
CA LEU A 115 9.56 -16.07 -11.17
C LEU A 115 8.78 -17.13 -10.37
N GLU A 116 8.98 -18.42 -10.66
CA GLU A 116 8.33 -19.50 -9.92
C GLU A 116 8.79 -19.59 -8.46
N LYS A 117 10.08 -19.34 -8.20
CA LYS A 117 10.62 -19.31 -6.83
C LYS A 117 9.97 -18.19 -6.04
N TRP A 118 9.85 -17.01 -6.65
CA TRP A 118 9.20 -15.85 -6.02
C TRP A 118 7.70 -16.07 -5.81
N GLN A 119 6.99 -16.67 -6.76
CA GLN A 119 5.59 -17.06 -6.57
C GLN A 119 5.41 -17.94 -5.33
N ASN A 120 6.21 -19.00 -5.19
CA ASN A 120 6.10 -19.92 -4.05
C ASN A 120 6.47 -19.27 -2.71
N ASN A 121 7.40 -18.32 -2.71
CA ASN A 121 7.85 -17.65 -1.48
C ASN A 121 6.86 -16.60 -0.98
N LEU A 122 6.12 -15.98 -1.90
CA LEU A 122 5.33 -14.79 -1.61
C LEU A 122 3.83 -15.05 -1.56
N LEU A 123 3.33 -15.89 -2.48
CA LEU A 123 1.92 -16.20 -2.57
C LEU A 123 1.58 -17.32 -1.58
N PRO A 124 0.45 -17.20 -0.85
CA PRO A 124 0.01 -18.26 0.06
C PRO A 124 -0.42 -19.52 -0.70
N SER A 125 -0.87 -19.38 -1.94
CA SER A 125 -1.21 -20.50 -2.83
C SER A 125 -1.01 -20.08 -4.28
N ARG A 126 -0.90 -21.07 -5.19
CA ARG A 126 -0.80 -20.81 -6.64
C ARG A 126 -2.08 -20.24 -7.26
N GLN A 127 -3.21 -20.40 -6.57
CA GLN A 127 -4.53 -19.96 -7.04
C GLN A 127 -4.93 -18.58 -6.50
N PHE A 128 -4.16 -18.02 -5.56
CA PHE A 128 -4.54 -16.80 -4.87
C PHE A 128 -3.38 -15.82 -4.77
N GLY A 129 -3.69 -14.58 -5.15
CA GLY A 129 -2.79 -13.45 -5.07
C GLY A 129 -2.01 -13.25 -6.37
N TYR A 130 -1.68 -12.00 -6.64
CA TYR A 130 -0.96 -11.61 -7.84
C TYR A 130 0.34 -10.91 -7.48
N ILE A 131 1.37 -11.26 -8.21
CA ILE A 131 2.63 -10.53 -8.25
C ILE A 131 2.54 -9.51 -9.38
N VAL A 132 2.68 -8.24 -9.04
CA VAL A 132 2.79 -7.15 -10.01
C VAL A 132 4.26 -6.85 -10.28
N LEU A 133 4.61 -6.68 -11.55
CA LEU A 133 5.97 -6.44 -12.03
C LEU A 133 6.02 -5.13 -12.82
N THR A 134 7.15 -4.41 -12.73
CA THR A 134 7.47 -3.28 -13.61
C THR A 134 8.36 -3.78 -14.74
N THR A 135 7.79 -3.97 -15.92
CA THR A 135 8.51 -4.32 -17.14
C THR A 135 8.70 -3.08 -18.02
N SER A 136 9.49 -3.19 -19.08
CA SER A 136 9.64 -2.10 -20.06
C SER A 136 8.32 -1.73 -20.76
N ALA A 137 7.41 -2.70 -20.92
CA ALA A 137 6.08 -2.48 -21.48
C ALA A 137 5.09 -1.82 -20.49
N GLY A 138 5.40 -1.82 -19.19
CA GLY A 138 4.60 -1.16 -18.17
C GLY A 138 4.48 -1.97 -16.88
N ILE A 139 3.48 -1.61 -16.07
CA ILE A 139 3.14 -2.34 -14.84
C ILE A 139 2.10 -3.39 -15.22
N MET A 140 2.41 -4.65 -14.96
CA MET A 140 1.59 -5.79 -15.37
C MET A 140 1.69 -6.92 -14.35
N ASP A 141 0.77 -7.87 -14.45
CA ASP A 141 0.79 -9.06 -13.60
C ASP A 141 1.80 -10.08 -14.09
N HIS A 142 2.24 -10.94 -13.18
CA HIS A 142 3.14 -12.04 -13.48
C HIS A 142 2.57 -13.07 -14.47
N GLU A 143 1.24 -13.20 -14.57
CA GLU A 143 0.60 -14.01 -15.60
C GLU A 143 0.73 -13.35 -16.98
N GLU A 144 0.40 -12.07 -17.10
CA GLU A 144 0.60 -11.28 -18.32
C GLU A 144 2.09 -11.26 -18.72
N ALA A 145 2.99 -11.09 -17.76
CA ALA A 145 4.45 -11.10 -17.97
C ALA A 145 5.01 -12.46 -18.39
N ARG A 146 4.28 -13.56 -18.20
CA ARG A 146 4.67 -14.88 -18.73
C ARG A 146 4.33 -15.01 -20.21
N HIS A 147 3.26 -14.34 -20.66
CA HIS A 147 2.82 -14.35 -22.06
C HIS A 147 3.66 -13.41 -22.92
N HIS A 148 4.04 -12.26 -22.36
CA HIS A 148 4.98 -11.34 -23.01
C HIS A 148 6.40 -11.75 -22.62
N THR A 149 7.16 -12.37 -23.53
CA THR A 149 8.57 -12.74 -23.30
C THR A 149 9.45 -11.47 -23.18
N THR A 150 9.29 -10.70 -22.11
CA THR A 150 10.08 -9.49 -21.85
C THR A 150 11.36 -9.83 -21.10
N SER A 151 12.46 -9.27 -21.59
CA SER A 151 13.84 -9.60 -21.19
C SER A 151 14.30 -8.95 -19.89
N GLN A 152 13.58 -7.95 -19.37
CA GLN A 152 13.93 -7.25 -18.13
C GLN A 152 12.68 -6.94 -17.31
N ASN A 153 12.54 -7.61 -16.17
CA ASN A 153 11.44 -7.40 -15.23
C ASN A 153 12.01 -6.85 -13.93
N TYR A 154 11.90 -5.53 -13.72
CA TYR A 154 12.26 -4.89 -12.46
C TYR A 154 11.08 -5.08 -11.51
N LEU A 155 11.33 -5.57 -10.32
CA LEU A 155 10.25 -5.99 -9.44
C LEU A 155 9.78 -4.86 -8.53
N THR A 156 8.53 -4.42 -8.69
CA THR A 156 7.76 -3.72 -7.65
C THR A 156 6.59 -4.61 -7.24
N LEU A 157 6.87 -5.62 -6.43
CA LEU A 157 5.84 -6.48 -5.87
C LEU A 157 4.94 -5.64 -4.97
N GLY A 158 3.76 -5.27 -5.44
CA GLY A 158 2.63 -5.21 -4.55
C GLY A 158 1.98 -6.59 -4.54
N LEU A 159 2.06 -7.28 -3.41
CA LEU A 159 1.28 -8.49 -3.17
C LEU A 159 -0.20 -8.16 -2.94
N PHE A 160 -1.06 -9.12 -3.20
CA PHE A 160 -2.47 -9.15 -2.78
C PHE A 160 -2.74 -10.40 -1.94
#